data_AF-A0A9Q0WM16-F1
#
_entry.id   AF-A0A9Q0WM16-F1
#
_cell.length_a   1.000
_cell.length_b   1.000
_cell.length_c   1.000
_cell.angle_alpha   90.00
_cell.angle_beta   90.00
_cell.angle_gamma   90.00
#
_symmetry.space_group_name_H-M   'P 1'
#
loop_
_entity.id
_entity.type
_entity.pdbx_description
1 polymer ?
#
loop_
_entity_poly.entity_id
_entity_poly.type
_entity_poly.pdbx_seq_one_letter_code
_entity_poly.pdbx_strand_id
1 'polypeptide(L)'
;MWYNGHPFWRSGPWVGQKFIGMPGMYTSVYLNGITLQDEGDGTFTLSSIQDPAIRLTYILTSRGKFTEQFWDYEKQGWEYTLEVPSTDCDFYGKCGPFGRCDAQNSPICSCLIGFAPKNQDEWNKRIWTSGCVRKTSLQCDRMRNGSEVGKEDGFMKLETMKVPTFAEYWSYLSSSEQDCEDECLKNCSCVAYSYYNGFGCMVWTGNLIDIQKFSEGGADLNIRLAYTELVADKKRNMKVIISMSVIGGATAIFICVFFSWKWMATHRERKLRSEETLSFKTREAQETVFDGNLPENVKEVKLEPLFKLQVLETATQNFHISNMLGQGGFGAVYRVSLLN
;
A
#
# COMPACT_ATOMS: atom_id res chain seq x y z
N MET A 1 -16.81 28.74 7.27
CA MET A 1 -18.19 28.96 6.76
C MET A 1 -19.18 28.65 7.86
N TRP A 2 -20.19 29.49 8.00
CA TRP A 2 -21.23 29.36 9.03
C TRP A 2 -22.60 29.23 8.35
N TYR A 3 -23.50 28.47 8.96
CA TYR A 3 -24.88 28.33 8.54
C TYR A 3 -25.78 28.43 9.78
N ASN A 4 -26.69 29.41 9.79
CA ASN A 4 -27.59 29.69 10.93
C ASN A 4 -26.87 29.78 12.29
N GLY A 5 -25.71 30.43 12.35
CA GLY A 5 -24.94 30.59 13.59
C GLY A 5 -24.12 29.37 14.01
N HIS A 6 -24.14 28.28 13.24
CA HIS A 6 -23.34 27.08 13.50
C HIS A 6 -22.20 26.92 12.48
N PRO A 7 -21.03 26.40 12.89
CA PRO A 7 -19.96 26.11 11.95
C PRO A 7 -20.43 25.05 10.94
N PHE A 8 -20.26 25.35 9.65
CA PHE A 8 -20.66 24.47 8.56
C PHE A 8 -19.45 23.77 7.91
N TRP A 9 -18.39 24.53 7.67
CA TRP A 9 -17.11 24.04 7.14
C TRP A 9 -15.97 24.92 7.66
N ARG A 10 -14.78 24.34 7.80
CA ARG A 10 -13.57 25.01 8.30
C ARG A 10 -12.38 24.75 7.38
N SER A 11 -11.73 25.82 6.94
CA SER A 11 -10.49 25.80 6.14
C SER A 11 -9.26 25.35 6.94
N GLY A 12 -9.28 25.51 8.26
CA GLY A 12 -8.14 25.20 9.12
C GLY A 12 -7.22 26.40 9.33
N PRO A 13 -6.14 26.23 10.12
CA PRO A 13 -5.18 27.31 10.36
C PRO A 13 -4.41 27.66 9.10
N TRP A 14 -4.01 28.93 8.99
CA TRP A 14 -3.14 29.45 7.94
C TRP A 14 -1.67 29.20 8.31
N VAL A 15 -0.92 28.53 7.43
CA VAL A 15 0.50 28.19 7.68
C VAL A 15 1.45 29.01 6.79
N GLY A 16 1.09 30.26 6.51
CA GLY A 16 1.92 31.20 5.75
C GLY A 16 1.73 31.15 4.23
N GLN A 17 1.37 29.98 3.69
CA GLN A 17 1.20 29.79 2.23
C GLN A 17 -0.17 29.21 1.84
N LYS A 18 -0.81 28.46 2.75
CA LYS A 18 -2.11 27.82 2.52
C LYS A 18 -2.84 27.57 3.83
N PHE A 19 -4.13 27.26 3.72
CA PHE A 19 -4.90 26.72 4.82
C PHE A 19 -4.75 25.19 4.88
N ILE A 20 -4.46 24.62 6.06
CA ILE A 20 -4.19 23.18 6.21
C ILE A 20 -5.37 22.31 5.73
N GLY A 21 -6.61 22.74 5.97
CA GLY A 21 -7.83 22.04 5.57
C GLY A 21 -8.27 22.28 4.12
N MET A 22 -7.41 22.90 3.30
CA MET A 22 -7.61 23.09 1.85
C MET A 22 -6.41 22.50 1.09
N PRO A 23 -6.24 21.16 1.05
CA PRO A 23 -5.06 20.55 0.45
C PRO A 23 -4.93 20.83 -1.06
N GLY A 24 -6.04 21.09 -1.75
CA GLY A 24 -6.07 21.44 -3.18
C GLY A 24 -5.72 22.90 -3.51
N MET A 25 -5.40 23.73 -2.50
CA MET A 25 -4.98 25.11 -2.71
C MET A 25 -3.58 25.11 -3.35
N TYR A 26 -3.49 25.50 -4.63
CA TYR A 26 -2.24 25.46 -5.40
C TYR A 26 -1.24 26.52 -4.91
N THR A 27 -0.16 26.08 -4.27
CA THR A 27 1.04 26.88 -4.02
C THR A 27 2.07 26.57 -5.11
N SER A 28 1.87 27.05 -6.34
CA SER A 28 2.88 26.89 -7.40
C SER A 28 4.12 27.71 -7.03
N VAL A 29 5.32 27.17 -7.30
CA VAL A 29 6.61 27.83 -7.00
C VAL A 29 6.80 29.16 -7.78
N TYR A 30 6.03 29.37 -8.86
CA TYR A 30 6.01 30.62 -9.63
C TYR A 30 5.03 31.65 -9.08
N LEU A 31 4.00 31.20 -8.37
CA LEU A 31 3.06 32.05 -7.65
C LEU A 31 3.58 32.17 -6.22
N ASN A 32 4.24 33.28 -5.89
CA ASN A 32 4.40 33.72 -4.50
C ASN A 32 3.01 34.03 -3.92
N GLY A 33 2.28 32.94 -3.68
CA GLY A 33 0.86 32.81 -3.86
C GLY A 33 0.13 33.06 -2.57
N ILE A 34 -0.89 33.90 -2.69
CA ILE A 34 -1.90 34.16 -1.69
C ILE A 34 -1.31 34.63 -0.35
N THR A 35 -1.35 35.94 -0.14
CA THR A 35 -1.00 36.55 1.14
C THR A 35 -2.25 36.73 1.99
N LEU A 36 -2.13 36.41 3.28
CA LEU A 36 -3.14 36.70 4.28
C LEU A 36 -2.65 37.88 5.12
N GLN A 37 -3.36 38.99 5.03
CA GLN A 37 -3.09 40.19 5.81
C GLN A 37 -4.15 40.36 6.90
N ASP A 38 -3.71 40.59 8.13
CA ASP A 38 -4.58 40.98 9.24
C ASP A 38 -4.81 42.50 9.15
N GLU A 39 -6.08 42.90 9.12
CA GLU A 39 -6.48 44.32 9.04
C GLU A 39 -6.56 44.98 10.43
N GLY A 40 -6.40 44.20 11.51
CA GLY A 40 -6.37 44.69 12.89
C GLY A 40 -7.75 44.92 13.53
N ASP A 41 -8.84 44.77 12.76
CA ASP A 41 -10.23 44.82 13.23
C ASP A 41 -10.87 43.42 13.37
N GLY A 42 -10.05 42.37 13.26
CA GLY A 42 -10.49 40.98 13.25
C GLY A 42 -10.93 40.49 11.86
N THR A 43 -10.79 41.32 10.83
CA THR A 43 -10.93 40.89 9.43
C THR A 43 -9.57 40.56 8.82
N PHE A 44 -9.60 39.69 7.82
CA PHE A 44 -8.41 39.27 7.10
C PHE A 44 -8.63 39.44 5.59
N THR A 45 -7.66 40.04 4.92
CA THR A 45 -7.64 40.16 3.47
C THR A 45 -6.78 39.05 2.89
N LEU A 46 -7.38 38.25 2.00
CA LEU A 46 -6.71 37.24 1.22
C LEU A 46 -6.44 37.81 -0.18
N SER A 47 -5.17 38.03 -0.54
CA SER A 47 -4.82 38.63 -1.83
C SER A 47 -3.88 37.73 -2.64
N SER A 48 -4.13 37.59 -3.94
CA SER A 48 -3.28 36.84 -4.87
C SER A 48 -2.52 37.80 -5.78
N ILE A 49 -1.31 37.41 -6.22
CA ILE A 49 -0.60 38.13 -7.26
C ILE A 49 -1.46 38.13 -8.53
N GLN A 50 -1.64 39.31 -9.12
CA GLN A 50 -2.28 39.46 -10.42
C GLN A 50 -1.31 38.99 -11.50
N ASP A 51 -1.47 37.74 -11.94
CA ASP A 51 -0.91 37.26 -13.19
C ASP A 51 -2.01 37.36 -14.27
N PRO A 52 -1.83 38.14 -15.35
CA PRO A 52 -2.77 38.20 -16.46
C PRO A 52 -3.09 36.82 -17.07
N ALA A 53 -2.15 35.87 -16.97
CA ALA A 53 -2.32 34.51 -17.45
C ALA A 53 -3.18 33.63 -16.52
N ILE A 54 -3.46 34.06 -15.28
CA ILE A 54 -4.14 33.24 -14.28
C ILE A 54 -5.31 34.01 -13.67
N ARG A 55 -6.53 33.64 -14.07
CA ARG A 55 -7.76 34.19 -13.53
C ARG A 55 -8.32 33.26 -12.45
N LEU A 56 -7.88 33.45 -11.20
CA LEU A 56 -8.38 32.71 -10.02
C LEU A 56 -9.56 33.45 -9.37
N THR A 57 -10.58 32.74 -8.91
CA THR A 57 -11.73 33.33 -8.22
C THR A 57 -12.23 32.41 -7.11
N TYR A 58 -12.56 33.00 -5.97
CA TYR A 58 -13.23 32.35 -4.85
C TYR A 58 -14.72 32.72 -4.85
N ILE A 59 -15.61 31.73 -4.88
CA ILE A 59 -17.06 31.96 -4.93
C ILE A 59 -17.74 31.21 -3.80
N LEU A 60 -18.53 31.93 -3.00
CA LEU A 60 -19.50 31.33 -2.11
C LEU A 60 -20.89 31.48 -2.71
N THR A 61 -21.47 30.38 -3.16
CA THR A 61 -22.81 30.35 -3.76
C THR A 61 -23.91 30.48 -2.69
N SER A 62 -25.10 30.92 -3.09
CA SER A 62 -26.28 31.00 -2.21
C SER A 62 -26.73 29.65 -1.64
N ARG A 63 -26.27 28.54 -2.24
CA ARG A 63 -26.50 27.17 -1.76
C ARG A 63 -25.49 26.71 -0.70
N GLY A 64 -24.55 27.57 -0.30
CA GLY A 64 -23.53 27.24 0.70
C GLY A 64 -22.39 26.37 0.16
N LYS A 65 -22.19 26.33 -1.16
CA LYS A 65 -20.97 25.77 -1.76
C LYS A 65 -19.92 26.85 -1.93
N PHE A 66 -18.71 26.60 -1.44
CA PHE A 66 -17.53 27.42 -1.66
C PHE A 66 -16.62 26.76 -2.68
N THR A 67 -16.23 27.49 -3.71
CA THR A 67 -15.36 27.00 -4.77
C THR A 67 -14.16 27.91 -4.98
N GLU A 68 -13.01 27.30 -5.25
CA GLU A 68 -11.86 27.93 -5.89
C GLU A 68 -11.87 27.48 -7.35
N GLN A 69 -11.94 28.44 -8.27
CA GLN A 69 -12.00 28.17 -9.69
C GLN A 69 -11.03 29.05 -10.47
N PHE A 70 -10.48 28.52 -11.56
CA PHE A 70 -9.62 29.26 -12.48
C PHE A 70 -10.14 29.13 -13.92
N TRP A 71 -9.84 30.14 -14.74
CA TRP A 71 -10.13 30.08 -16.17
C TRP A 71 -9.02 29.32 -16.89
N ASP A 72 -9.36 28.17 -17.48
CA ASP A 72 -8.49 27.40 -18.36
C ASP A 72 -8.61 27.99 -19.78
N TYR A 73 -7.55 28.67 -20.23
CA TYR A 73 -7.50 29.30 -21.54
C TYR A 73 -7.38 28.28 -22.69
N GLU A 74 -6.87 27.07 -22.45
CA GLU A 74 -6.80 26.01 -23.47
C GLU A 74 -8.19 25.40 -23.70
N LYS A 75 -8.92 25.14 -22.61
CA LYS A 75 -10.28 24.57 -22.66
C LYS A 75 -11.38 25.60 -22.86
N GLN A 76 -11.06 26.91 -22.76
CA GLN A 76 -12.01 28.01 -22.82
C GLN A 76 -13.16 27.85 -21.80
N GLY A 77 -12.83 27.48 -20.57
CA GLY A 77 -13.82 27.18 -19.53
C GLY A 77 -13.30 27.38 -18.10
N TRP A 78 -14.22 27.39 -17.14
CA TRP A 78 -13.88 27.38 -15.71
C TRP A 78 -13.58 25.95 -15.25
N GLU A 79 -12.44 25.80 -14.60
CA GLU A 79 -12.02 24.58 -13.91
C GLU A 79 -11.96 24.85 -12.39
N TYR A 80 -12.18 23.81 -11.60
CA TYR A 80 -12.26 23.92 -10.14
C TYR A 80 -11.09 23.19 -9.49
N THR A 81 -10.38 23.87 -8.60
CA THR A 81 -9.28 23.30 -7.80
C THR A 81 -9.76 22.88 -6.42
N LEU A 82 -10.83 23.51 -5.93
CA LEU A 82 -11.50 23.17 -4.68
C LEU A 82 -13.00 23.38 -4.82
N GLU A 83 -13.78 22.43 -4.31
CA GLU A 83 -15.20 22.58 -4.05
C GLU A 83 -15.49 22.04 -2.65
N VAL A 84 -16.14 22.82 -1.80
CA VAL A 84 -16.57 22.38 -0.46
C VAL A 84 -18.02 22.78 -0.18
N PRO A 85 -18.82 21.87 0.43
CA PRO A 85 -18.49 20.48 0.72
C PRO A 85 -18.49 19.62 -0.56
N SER A 86 -17.46 18.79 -0.72
CA SER A 86 -17.35 17.76 -1.76
C SER A 86 -17.72 16.37 -1.23
N THR A 87 -17.40 16.12 0.04
CA THR A 87 -17.67 14.85 0.72
C THR A 87 -18.35 15.10 2.07
N ASP A 88 -18.92 14.03 2.62
CA ASP A 88 -19.50 14.06 3.96
C ASP A 88 -18.50 14.44 5.07
N CYS A 89 -17.19 14.30 4.82
CA CYS A 89 -16.14 14.68 5.75
C CYS A 89 -15.87 16.18 5.83
N ASP A 90 -16.33 16.95 4.84
CA ASP A 90 -16.13 18.39 4.81
C ASP A 90 -17.06 19.10 5.80
N PHE A 91 -18.21 18.49 6.13
CA PHE A 91 -19.10 19.02 7.16
C PHE A 91 -18.42 19.06 8.52
N TYR A 92 -18.44 20.24 9.13
CA TYR A 92 -17.78 20.47 10.40
C TYR A 92 -18.21 19.45 11.46
N GLY A 93 -17.22 18.77 12.05
CA GLY A 93 -17.46 17.87 13.18
C GLY A 93 -18.24 16.59 12.84
N LYS A 94 -18.26 16.15 11.56
CA LYS A 94 -19.00 14.97 11.09
C LYS A 94 -18.86 13.72 11.98
N CYS A 95 -17.66 13.44 12.50
CA CYS A 95 -17.35 12.24 13.28
C CYS A 95 -17.37 12.45 14.80
N GLY A 96 -17.80 13.61 15.27
CA GLY A 96 -17.82 13.97 16.70
C GLY A 96 -16.43 14.08 17.36
N PRO A 97 -16.39 14.33 18.67
CA PRO A 97 -15.14 14.41 19.44
C PRO A 97 -14.28 13.15 19.35
N PHE A 98 -12.96 13.30 19.18
CA PHE A 98 -11.98 12.21 19.07
C PHE A 98 -12.30 11.17 17.97
N GLY A 99 -13.16 11.54 17.02
CA GLY A 99 -13.39 10.81 15.78
C GLY A 99 -12.66 11.48 14.62
N ARG A 100 -12.16 10.66 13.68
CA ARG A 100 -11.59 11.13 12.41
C ARG A 100 -12.46 10.69 11.24
N CYS A 101 -12.59 11.58 10.26
CA CYS A 101 -13.26 11.28 9.01
C CYS A 101 -12.27 10.88 7.91
N ASP A 102 -12.58 9.85 7.16
CA ASP A 102 -11.83 9.43 5.97
C ASP A 102 -12.84 9.04 4.89
N ALA A 103 -12.94 9.88 3.86
CA ALA A 103 -13.91 9.71 2.78
C ALA A 103 -13.64 8.45 1.94
N GLN A 104 -12.44 7.86 2.01
CA GLN A 104 -12.07 6.63 1.29
C GLN A 104 -12.44 5.36 2.07
N ASN A 105 -12.78 5.47 3.35
CA ASN A 105 -13.13 4.33 4.20
C ASN A 105 -14.63 4.09 4.30
N SER A 106 -15.01 2.86 4.63
CA SER A 106 -16.37 2.47 4.98
C SER A 106 -16.35 1.68 6.28
N PRO A 107 -16.89 2.23 7.40
CA PRO A 107 -17.52 3.54 7.54
C PRO A 107 -16.53 4.72 7.43
N ILE A 108 -17.02 5.89 7.03
CA ILE A 108 -16.20 7.11 6.87
C ILE A 108 -15.62 7.62 8.20
N CYS A 109 -16.28 7.34 9.32
CA CYS A 109 -15.84 7.76 10.64
C CYS A 109 -15.23 6.59 11.41
N SER A 110 -14.07 6.84 12.01
CA SER A 110 -13.40 5.93 12.94
C SER A 110 -12.92 6.69 14.17
N CYS A 111 -12.88 6.02 15.32
CA CYS A 111 -12.23 6.61 16.49
C CYS A 111 -10.72 6.72 16.26
N LEU A 112 -10.10 7.75 16.84
CA LEU A 112 -8.64 7.83 16.93
C LEU A 112 -8.08 6.58 17.63
N ILE A 113 -6.85 6.22 17.30
CA ILE A 113 -6.20 5.06 17.93
C ILE A 113 -6.08 5.32 19.45
N GLY A 114 -6.35 4.29 20.26
CA GLY A 114 -6.47 4.42 21.72
C GLY A 114 -7.81 4.94 22.23
N PHE A 115 -8.79 5.17 21.34
CA PHE A 115 -10.16 5.59 21.67
C PHE A 115 -11.18 4.54 21.22
N ALA A 116 -12.35 4.54 21.87
CA ALA A 116 -13.49 3.69 21.57
C ALA A 116 -14.76 4.54 21.43
N PRO A 117 -15.78 4.07 20.70
CA PRO A 117 -17.07 4.76 20.62
C PRO A 117 -17.63 5.05 22.02
N LYS A 118 -18.10 6.28 22.24
CA LYS A 118 -18.77 6.63 23.51
C LYS A 118 -20.09 5.88 23.63
N ASN A 119 -20.80 5.72 22.51
CA ASN A 119 -22.04 4.96 22.41
C ASN A 119 -21.92 3.96 21.26
N GLN A 120 -21.80 2.66 21.57
CA GLN A 120 -21.62 1.64 20.53
C GLN A 120 -22.85 1.49 19.62
N ASP A 121 -24.06 1.68 20.15
CA ASP A 121 -25.30 1.53 19.38
C ASP A 121 -25.47 2.64 18.34
N GLU A 122 -25.08 3.87 18.69
CA GLU A 122 -25.01 4.98 17.74
C GLU A 122 -24.03 4.66 16.61
N TRP A 123 -22.83 4.13 16.92
CA TRP A 123 -21.80 3.84 15.93
C TRP A 123 -22.22 2.73 14.98
N ASN A 124 -22.90 1.70 15.50
CA ASN A 124 -23.46 0.62 14.70
C ASN A 124 -24.55 1.14 13.73
N LYS A 125 -25.25 2.21 14.12
CA LYS A 125 -26.25 2.91 13.28
C LYS A 125 -25.66 4.04 12.42
N ARG A 126 -24.33 4.19 12.40
CA ARG A 126 -23.62 5.28 11.67
C ARG A 126 -24.01 6.68 12.15
N ILE A 127 -24.31 6.80 13.44
CA ILE A 127 -24.50 8.06 14.16
C ILE A 127 -23.21 8.29 14.95
N TRP A 128 -22.50 9.38 14.69
CA TRP A 128 -21.19 9.65 15.29
C TRP A 128 -21.17 10.87 16.23
N THR A 129 -22.34 11.39 16.58
CA THR A 129 -22.51 12.63 17.35
C THR A 129 -21.86 12.58 18.73
N SER A 130 -21.91 11.43 19.40
CA SER A 130 -21.35 11.28 20.77
C SER A 130 -19.82 11.26 20.84
N GLY A 131 -19.13 11.28 19.70
CA GLY A 131 -17.71 11.00 19.56
C GLY A 131 -17.21 9.69 20.19
N CYS A 132 -15.92 9.69 20.42
CA CYS A 132 -15.16 8.61 21.04
C CYS A 132 -14.64 9.05 22.41
N VAL A 133 -14.36 8.07 23.27
CA VAL A 133 -13.74 8.25 24.57
C VAL A 133 -12.45 7.46 24.64
N ARG A 134 -11.50 7.97 25.41
CA ARG A 134 -10.20 7.34 25.59
C ARG A 134 -10.39 5.99 26.29
N LYS A 135 -9.72 4.93 25.79
CA LYS A 135 -9.79 3.59 26.40
C LYS A 135 -9.04 3.50 27.70
N THR A 136 -7.88 4.16 27.75
CA THR A 136 -6.91 4.02 28.82
C THR A 136 -6.48 5.40 29.31
N SER A 137 -6.63 5.66 30.61
CA SER A 137 -6.26 6.94 31.24
C SER A 137 -4.78 7.25 31.08
N LEU A 138 -4.47 8.55 30.96
CA LEU A 138 -3.11 9.07 30.84
C LEU A 138 -2.36 8.97 32.18
N GLN A 139 -1.05 9.15 32.14
CA GLN A 139 -0.19 9.07 33.33
C GLN A 139 -0.62 10.07 34.41
N CYS A 140 -0.91 11.33 34.03
CA CYS A 140 -1.33 12.35 34.99
C CYS A 140 -2.62 12.00 35.74
N ASP A 141 -3.59 11.37 35.05
CA ASP A 141 -4.85 10.93 35.67
C ASP A 141 -4.61 9.80 36.68
N ARG A 142 -3.70 8.88 36.37
CA ARG A 142 -3.34 7.76 37.24
C ARG A 142 -2.59 8.22 38.49
N MET A 143 -1.68 9.19 38.34
CA MET A 143 -0.96 9.78 39.47
C MET A 143 -1.92 10.48 40.44
N ARG A 144 -2.90 11.24 39.91
CA ARG A 144 -3.95 11.87 40.75
C ARG A 144 -4.76 10.85 41.54
N ASN A 145 -4.97 9.66 40.98
CA ASN A 145 -5.73 8.59 41.60
C ASN A 145 -4.88 7.66 42.50
N GLY A 146 -3.65 8.05 42.84
CA GLY A 146 -2.79 7.31 43.76
C GLY A 146 -2.25 5.97 43.23
N SER A 147 -2.30 5.76 41.91
CA SER A 147 -1.72 4.58 41.25
C SER A 147 -0.20 4.74 41.08
N GLU A 148 0.56 3.64 41.09
CA GLU A 148 2.02 3.60 40.88
C GLU A 148 2.51 4.49 39.72
N VAL A 149 3.78 4.90 39.80
CA VAL A 149 4.53 5.61 38.75
C VAL A 149 4.57 4.75 37.48
N GLY A 150 3.51 4.84 36.69
CA GLY A 150 3.43 4.26 35.37
C GLY A 150 4.42 4.94 34.44
N LYS A 151 4.87 4.18 33.43
CA LYS A 151 5.68 4.74 32.34
C LYS A 151 4.99 5.96 31.73
N GLU A 152 5.81 6.92 31.32
CA GLU A 152 5.38 8.17 30.71
C GLU A 152 4.47 7.92 29.50
N ASP A 153 3.51 8.82 29.31
CA ASP A 153 2.71 8.85 28.09
C ASP A 153 3.62 9.06 26.88
N GLY A 154 3.09 8.84 25.69
CA GLY A 154 3.78 9.22 24.47
C GLY A 154 2.79 9.57 23.39
N PHE A 155 3.28 9.71 22.16
CA PHE A 155 2.44 10.15 21.06
C PHE A 155 2.36 9.13 19.94
N MET A 156 1.23 9.19 19.25
CA MET A 156 1.02 8.51 17.99
C MET A 156 0.80 9.54 16.89
N LYS A 157 1.68 9.49 15.90
CA LYS A 157 1.63 10.36 14.73
C LYS A 157 0.55 9.89 13.75
N LEU A 158 -0.28 10.84 13.33
CA LEU A 158 -1.29 10.68 12.29
C LEU A 158 -0.95 11.62 11.14
N GLU A 159 -0.52 11.05 10.02
CA GLU A 159 -0.05 11.82 8.87
C GLU A 159 -1.21 12.37 8.03
N THR A 160 -0.94 13.44 7.29
CA THR A 160 -1.84 14.07 6.30
C THR A 160 -3.24 14.38 6.83
N MET A 161 -3.30 15.02 8.00
CA MET A 161 -4.54 15.35 8.68
C MET A 161 -4.93 16.82 8.46
N LYS A 162 -6.24 17.04 8.28
CA LYS A 162 -6.88 18.27 8.71
C LYS A 162 -6.82 18.30 10.23
N VAL A 163 -5.96 19.16 10.77
CA VAL A 163 -5.77 19.28 12.22
C VAL A 163 -7.06 19.79 12.90
N PRO A 164 -7.32 19.43 14.18
CA PRO A 164 -8.56 19.77 14.87
C PRO A 164 -8.83 21.27 14.95
N THR A 165 -10.07 21.64 15.28
CA THR A 165 -10.43 23.03 15.61
C THR A 165 -9.82 23.48 16.95
N PHE A 166 -9.81 24.79 17.21
CA PHE A 166 -9.34 25.41 18.47
C PHE A 166 -7.90 25.06 18.86
N ALA A 167 -6.97 25.14 17.91
CA ALA A 167 -5.54 25.03 18.19
C ALA A 167 -5.06 26.21 19.06
N GLU A 168 -4.29 25.89 20.10
CA GLU A 168 -3.50 26.85 20.87
C GLU A 168 -2.10 26.95 20.24
N TYR A 169 -1.63 28.16 19.95
CA TYR A 169 -0.34 28.37 19.29
C TYR A 169 0.76 28.66 20.33
N TRP A 170 1.82 27.85 20.34
CA TRP A 170 2.98 28.02 21.23
C TRP A 170 4.18 28.58 20.46
N SER A 171 3.95 29.61 19.64
CA SER A 171 4.89 30.16 18.66
C SER A 171 6.23 30.68 19.21
N TYR A 172 6.35 30.90 20.53
CA TYR A 172 7.56 31.46 21.16
C TYR A 172 8.35 30.45 22.00
N LEU A 173 7.79 29.27 22.29
CA LEU A 173 8.34 28.35 23.28
C LEU A 173 9.00 27.11 22.64
N SER A 174 8.47 26.65 21.50
CA SER A 174 8.92 25.39 20.89
C SER A 174 9.60 25.64 19.54
N SER A 175 10.94 25.61 19.53
CA SER A 175 11.77 25.84 18.33
C SER A 175 11.88 24.63 17.39
N SER A 176 11.41 23.47 17.85
CA SER A 176 11.45 22.20 17.14
C SER A 176 10.21 21.34 17.43
N GLU A 177 10.00 20.29 16.63
CA GLU A 177 8.96 19.28 16.89
C GLU A 177 9.17 18.60 18.25
N GLN A 178 10.43 18.38 18.65
CA GLN A 178 10.76 17.76 19.94
C GLN A 178 10.41 18.67 21.12
N ASP A 179 10.67 19.98 21.01
CA ASP A 179 10.28 20.92 22.07
C ASP A 179 8.76 20.93 22.25
N CYS A 180 8.01 20.89 21.15
CA CYS A 180 6.55 20.85 21.15
C CYS A 180 6.02 19.58 21.82
N GLU A 181 6.67 18.44 21.57
CA GLU A 181 6.40 17.17 22.24
C GLU A 181 6.65 17.25 23.75
N ASP A 182 7.84 17.69 24.15
CA ASP A 182 8.28 17.77 25.54
C ASP A 182 7.40 18.71 26.37
N GLU A 183 7.00 19.85 25.80
CA GLU A 183 6.10 20.80 26.45
C GLU A 183 4.68 20.24 26.61
N CYS A 184 4.18 19.52 25.59
CA CYS A 184 2.91 18.83 25.69
C CYS A 184 2.96 17.72 26.76
N LEU A 185 4.06 16.96 26.88
CA LEU A 185 4.21 15.95 27.93
C LEU A 185 4.15 16.55 29.33
N LYS A 186 4.86 17.67 29.56
CA LYS A 186 4.85 18.40 30.83
C LYS A 186 3.47 18.95 31.19
N ASN A 187 2.66 19.31 30.20
CA ASN A 187 1.30 19.79 30.42
C ASN A 187 0.29 18.64 30.47
N CYS A 188 -0.17 18.27 31.67
CA CYS A 188 -1.16 17.21 31.88
C CYS A 188 -2.50 17.42 31.16
N SER A 189 -2.84 18.64 30.75
CA SER A 189 -4.06 18.92 29.99
C SER A 189 -3.86 18.71 28.49
N CYS A 190 -2.61 18.68 28.00
CA CYS A 190 -2.34 18.50 26.59
C CYS A 190 -2.74 17.09 26.12
N VAL A 191 -3.58 17.02 25.08
CA VAL A 191 -4.08 15.77 24.50
C VAL A 191 -3.52 15.49 23.11
N ALA A 192 -3.02 16.50 22.41
CA ALA A 192 -2.40 16.38 21.10
C ALA A 192 -1.56 17.61 20.76
N TYR A 193 -0.61 17.45 19.84
CA TYR A 193 0.11 18.55 19.22
C TYR A 193 0.31 18.29 17.72
N SER A 194 0.70 19.34 17.00
CA SER A 194 1.12 19.29 15.61
C SER A 194 2.25 20.31 15.44
N TYR A 195 3.28 19.94 14.71
CA TYR A 195 4.38 20.85 14.40
C TYR A 195 4.43 21.03 12.88
N TYR A 196 4.40 22.29 12.44
CA TYR A 196 4.49 22.62 11.02
C TYR A 196 5.71 23.52 10.80
N ASN A 197 6.63 23.07 9.95
CA ASN A 197 7.87 23.80 9.72
C ASN A 197 7.59 25.22 9.18
N GLY A 198 8.22 26.23 9.78
CA GLY A 198 8.00 27.65 9.45
C GLY A 198 6.78 28.30 10.13
N PHE A 199 5.87 27.51 10.72
CA PHE A 199 4.72 28.02 11.48
C PHE A 199 4.82 27.74 12.98
N GLY A 200 5.37 26.58 13.36
CA GLY A 200 5.64 26.20 14.74
C GLY A 200 4.64 25.20 15.33
N CYS A 201 4.52 25.25 16.65
CA CYS A 201 3.78 24.30 17.48
C CYS A 201 2.31 24.71 17.65
N MET A 202 1.41 23.77 17.33
CA MET A 202 -0.03 23.83 17.62
C MET A 202 -0.38 22.76 18.65
N VAL A 203 -1.12 23.14 19.68
CA VAL A 203 -1.46 22.26 20.80
C VAL A 203 -2.95 22.26 21.07
N TRP A 204 -3.45 21.13 21.57
CA TRP A 204 -4.83 20.97 21.99
C TRP A 204 -4.90 20.45 23.42
N THR A 205 -5.69 21.12 24.26
CA THR A 205 -5.96 20.73 25.64
C THR A 205 -7.38 20.17 25.86
N GLY A 206 -8.27 20.35 24.88
CA GLY A 206 -9.67 19.95 24.95
C GLY A 206 -10.04 18.80 24.01
N ASN A 207 -11.33 18.70 23.70
CA ASN A 207 -11.84 17.72 22.74
C ASN A 207 -11.31 18.00 21.34
N LEU A 208 -10.75 16.98 20.69
CA LEU A 208 -10.32 17.08 19.30
C LEU A 208 -11.54 16.89 18.39
N ILE A 209 -11.89 17.91 17.62
CA ILE A 209 -13.09 17.92 16.77
C ILE A 209 -12.70 18.35 15.35
N ASP A 210 -13.45 17.88 14.35
CA ASP A 210 -13.29 18.23 12.94
C ASP A 210 -11.95 17.77 12.34
N ILE A 211 -11.57 16.53 12.65
CA ILE A 211 -10.40 15.85 12.10
C ILE A 211 -10.80 15.09 10.83
N GLN A 212 -10.00 15.24 9.78
CA GLN A 212 -10.18 14.56 8.50
C GLN A 212 -8.83 14.05 7.99
N LYS A 213 -8.80 12.84 7.46
CA LYS A 213 -7.66 12.29 6.72
C LYS A 213 -7.74 12.76 5.28
N PHE A 214 -6.64 13.32 4.79
CA PHE A 214 -6.47 13.61 3.37
C PHE A 214 -5.59 12.54 2.71
N SER A 215 -5.79 12.33 1.41
CA SER A 215 -4.90 11.53 0.58
C SER A 215 -3.53 12.18 0.40
N GLU A 216 -3.50 13.51 0.34
CA GLU A 216 -2.30 14.32 0.18
C GLU A 216 -2.46 15.66 0.93
N GLY A 217 -1.34 16.26 1.33
CA GLY A 217 -1.33 17.53 2.05
C GLY A 217 -1.73 17.39 3.53
N GLY A 218 -2.33 18.43 4.10
CA GLY A 218 -2.60 18.51 5.54
C GLY A 218 -1.33 18.69 6.37
N ALA A 219 -1.40 18.29 7.64
CA ALA A 219 -0.27 18.27 8.57
C ALA A 219 -0.29 17.02 9.44
N ASP A 220 0.85 16.70 10.06
CA ASP A 220 0.95 15.60 11.00
C ASP A 220 0.30 15.99 12.33
N LEU A 221 -0.52 15.10 12.89
CA LEU A 221 -1.17 15.28 14.18
C LEU A 221 -0.69 14.19 15.15
N ASN A 222 -0.02 14.59 16.23
CA ASN A 222 0.50 13.71 17.26
C ASN A 222 -0.49 13.62 18.42
N ILE A 223 -1.13 12.46 18.59
CA ILE A 223 -2.13 12.22 19.64
C ILE A 223 -1.46 11.63 20.88
N ARG A 224 -1.65 12.27 22.05
CA ARG A 224 -1.12 11.74 23.32
C ARG A 224 -1.88 10.48 23.71
N LEU A 225 -1.17 9.41 24.01
CA LEU A 225 -1.68 8.11 24.43
C LEU A 225 -0.91 7.59 25.63
N ALA A 226 -1.58 6.77 26.42
CA ALA A 226 -0.91 6.02 27.48
C ALA A 226 0.13 5.06 26.89
N TYR A 227 1.25 4.87 27.58
CA TYR A 227 2.32 3.95 27.18
C TYR A 227 1.82 2.56 26.74
N THR A 228 0.84 2.02 27.46
CA THR A 228 0.27 0.70 27.20
C THR A 228 -0.43 0.60 25.84
N GLU A 229 -1.08 1.67 25.39
CA GLU A 229 -1.70 1.73 24.05
C GLU A 229 -0.64 1.73 22.95
N LEU A 230 0.46 2.47 23.14
CA LEU A 230 1.58 2.51 22.19
C LEU A 230 2.25 1.14 22.03
N VAL A 231 2.44 0.41 23.13
CA VAL A 231 2.99 -0.96 23.08
C VAL A 231 2.00 -1.93 22.43
N ALA A 232 0.71 -1.81 22.73
CA ALA A 232 -0.32 -2.64 22.12
C ALA A 232 -0.39 -2.44 20.60
N ASP A 233 -0.29 -1.20 20.14
CA ASP A 233 -0.28 -0.86 18.72
C ASP A 233 0.95 -1.43 17.99
N LYS A 234 2.16 -1.26 18.56
CA LYS A 234 3.39 -1.88 18.02
C LYS A 234 3.25 -3.40 17.87
N LYS A 235 2.66 -4.07 18.87
CA LYS A 235 2.40 -5.53 18.80
C LYS A 235 1.36 -5.88 17.72
N ARG A 236 0.32 -5.07 17.54
CA ARG A 236 -0.70 -5.29 16.50
C ARG A 236 -0.08 -5.15 15.10
N ASN A 237 0.70 -4.11 14.87
CA ASN A 237 1.37 -3.87 13.59
C ASN A 237 2.34 -5.01 13.26
N MET A 238 3.12 -5.49 14.23
CA MET A 238 3.99 -6.65 14.06
C MET A 238 3.21 -7.91 13.63
N LYS A 239 2.06 -8.18 14.26
CA LYS A 239 1.21 -9.33 13.89
C LYS A 239 0.69 -9.21 12.47
N VAL A 240 0.26 -8.02 12.04
CA VAL A 240 -0.22 -7.77 10.69
C VAL A 240 0.90 -7.99 9.67
N ILE A 241 2.08 -7.44 9.90
CA ILE A 241 3.25 -7.62 9.02
C ILE A 241 3.58 -9.12 8.87
N ILE A 242 3.68 -9.86 9.98
CA ILE A 242 3.93 -11.30 9.94
C ILE A 242 2.84 -12.03 9.14
N SER A 243 1.57 -11.72 9.37
CA SER A 243 0.46 -12.36 8.65
C SER A 243 0.52 -12.11 7.14
N MET A 244 0.82 -10.88 6.71
CA MET A 244 0.91 -10.52 5.31
C MET A 244 2.13 -11.16 4.64
N SER A 245 3.27 -11.23 5.32
CA SER A 245 4.46 -11.93 4.83
C SER A 245 4.21 -13.43 4.66
N VAL A 246 3.49 -14.06 5.59
CA VAL A 246 3.14 -15.50 5.51
C VAL A 246 2.20 -15.76 4.33
N ILE A 247 1.16 -14.95 4.17
CA ILE A 247 0.21 -15.08 3.04
C ILE A 247 0.94 -14.86 1.71
N GLY A 248 1.74 -13.79 1.61
CA GLY A 248 2.54 -13.49 0.43
C GLY A 248 3.49 -14.64 0.08
N GLY A 249 4.24 -15.15 1.06
CA GLY A 249 5.13 -16.29 0.89
C GLY A 249 4.41 -17.56 0.41
N ALA A 250 3.28 -17.90 1.04
CA ALA A 250 2.47 -19.05 0.63
C ALA A 250 1.96 -18.91 -0.80
N THR A 251 1.42 -17.75 -1.17
CA THR A 251 0.93 -17.49 -2.54
C THR A 251 2.05 -17.58 -3.58
N ALA A 252 3.24 -17.03 -3.29
CA ALA A 252 4.40 -17.14 -4.17
C ALA A 252 4.84 -18.60 -4.36
N ILE A 253 4.88 -19.40 -3.28
CA ILE A 253 5.21 -20.84 -3.36
C ILE A 253 4.18 -21.58 -4.22
N PHE A 254 2.89 -21.34 -4.01
CA PHE A 254 1.82 -21.95 -4.81
C PHE A 254 1.97 -21.62 -6.30
N ILE A 255 2.27 -20.36 -6.64
CA ILE A 255 2.50 -19.91 -8.01
C ILE A 255 3.73 -20.61 -8.61
N CYS A 256 4.85 -20.67 -7.87
CA CYS A 256 6.06 -21.36 -8.31
C CYS A 256 5.80 -22.84 -8.57
N VAL A 257 5.14 -23.55 -7.65
CA VAL A 257 4.81 -24.98 -7.81
C VAL A 257 3.90 -25.21 -9.01
N PHE A 258 2.88 -24.36 -9.21
CA PHE A 258 1.99 -24.44 -10.37
C PHE A 258 2.74 -24.27 -11.69
N PHE A 259 3.63 -23.29 -11.79
CA PHE A 259 4.46 -23.09 -12.99
C PHE A 259 5.46 -24.24 -13.20
N SER A 260 6.11 -24.72 -12.14
CA SER A 260 7.01 -25.88 -12.22
C SER A 260 6.26 -27.14 -12.67
N TRP A 261 5.04 -27.39 -12.18
CA TRP A 261 4.20 -28.50 -12.63
C TRP A 261 3.79 -28.36 -14.10
N LYS A 262 3.35 -27.18 -14.55
CA LYS A 262 3.04 -26.93 -15.96
C LYS A 262 4.25 -27.12 -16.86
N TRP A 263 5.41 -26.66 -16.41
CA TRP A 263 6.67 -26.82 -17.15
C TRP A 263 7.09 -28.29 -17.25
N MET A 264 6.98 -29.07 -16.16
CA MET A 264 7.25 -30.51 -16.19
C MET A 264 6.25 -31.30 -17.05
N ALA A 265 4.97 -30.94 -17.05
CA ALA A 265 3.95 -31.59 -17.89
C ALA A 265 4.24 -31.36 -19.38
N THR A 266 4.53 -30.13 -19.77
CA THR A 266 4.93 -29.80 -21.15
C THR A 266 6.27 -30.43 -21.55
N HIS A 267 7.21 -30.61 -20.63
CA HIS A 267 8.45 -31.33 -20.90
C HIS A 267 8.24 -32.85 -21.06
N ARG A 268 7.32 -33.46 -20.31
CA ARG A 268 6.96 -34.89 -20.45
C ARG A 268 6.33 -35.17 -21.82
N GLU A 269 5.43 -34.30 -22.29
CA GLU A 269 4.83 -34.42 -23.62
C GLU A 269 5.88 -34.29 -24.74
N ARG A 270 6.84 -33.37 -24.60
CA ARG A 270 7.96 -33.23 -25.55
C ARG A 270 8.88 -34.45 -25.55
N LYS A 271 9.11 -35.08 -24.39
CA LYS A 271 9.93 -36.30 -24.28
C LYS A 271 9.23 -37.51 -24.90
N LEU A 272 7.93 -37.68 -24.66
CA LEU A 272 7.12 -38.74 -25.28
C LEU A 272 7.06 -38.59 -26.81
N ARG A 273 6.87 -37.37 -27.33
CA ARG A 273 6.94 -37.11 -28.79
C ARG A 273 8.31 -37.39 -29.38
N SER A 274 9.39 -37.14 -28.65
CA SER A 274 10.77 -37.44 -29.07
C SER A 274 11.05 -38.93 -29.11
N GLU A 275 10.56 -39.72 -28.15
CA GLU A 275 10.66 -41.18 -28.16
C GLU A 275 9.79 -41.81 -29.27
N GLU A 276 8.61 -41.24 -29.53
CA GLU A 276 7.71 -41.69 -30.59
C GLU A 276 8.26 -41.36 -31.99
N THR A 277 8.90 -40.20 -32.20
CA THR A 277 9.60 -39.91 -33.47
C THR A 277 10.85 -40.75 -33.67
N LEU A 278 11.56 -41.13 -32.59
CA LEU A 278 12.67 -42.08 -32.66
C LEU A 278 12.15 -43.47 -33.04
N SER A 279 11.06 -43.94 -32.41
CA SER A 279 10.40 -45.21 -32.70
C SER A 279 9.82 -45.27 -34.11
N PHE A 280 9.28 -44.17 -34.63
CA PHE A 280 8.73 -44.08 -35.97
C PHE A 280 9.84 -44.14 -37.03
N LYS A 281 10.95 -43.42 -36.82
CA LYS A 281 12.14 -43.51 -37.69
C LYS A 281 12.81 -44.90 -37.64
N THR A 282 12.78 -45.59 -36.50
CA THR A 282 13.25 -46.99 -36.41
C THR A 282 12.35 -47.97 -37.18
N ARG A 283 11.03 -47.70 -37.27
CA ARG A 283 10.10 -48.53 -38.06
C ARG A 283 10.22 -48.32 -39.56
N GLU A 284 10.36 -47.08 -40.03
CA GLU A 284 10.55 -46.79 -41.47
C GLU A 284 11.89 -47.33 -42.00
N ALA A 285 12.94 -47.37 -41.18
CA ALA A 285 14.23 -47.94 -41.58
C ALA A 285 14.23 -49.47 -41.73
N GLN A 286 13.21 -50.17 -41.22
CA GLN A 286 13.10 -51.64 -41.25
C GLN A 286 12.23 -52.16 -42.40
N GLU A 287 11.43 -51.32 -43.05
CA GLU A 287 10.56 -51.72 -44.17
C GLU A 287 11.15 -51.49 -45.58
N THR A 288 12.32 -50.87 -45.71
CA THR A 288 12.96 -50.67 -47.03
C THR A 288 14.16 -51.59 -47.26
N VAL A 289 13.90 -52.88 -47.48
CA VAL A 289 14.80 -53.77 -48.24
C VAL A 289 13.95 -54.73 -49.10
N PHE A 290 14.13 -54.62 -50.42
CA PHE A 290 13.70 -55.50 -51.52
C PHE A 290 12.49 -55.03 -52.37
N ASP A 291 12.70 -54.06 -53.26
CA ASP A 291 12.74 -54.37 -54.71
C ASP A 291 13.50 -53.27 -55.48
N GLY A 292 14.22 -53.68 -56.52
CA GLY A 292 15.22 -52.87 -57.21
C GLY A 292 14.62 -51.93 -58.26
N ASN A 293 15.11 -50.68 -58.27
CA ASN A 293 15.51 -49.94 -59.47
C ASN A 293 16.21 -48.64 -59.05
N LEU A 294 17.49 -48.52 -59.37
CA LEU A 294 18.29 -47.30 -59.24
C LEU A 294 18.29 -46.59 -60.61
N PRO A 295 18.24 -45.24 -60.65
CA PRO A 295 19.48 -44.56 -61.02
C PRO A 295 19.82 -43.31 -60.18
N GLU A 296 21.11 -43.24 -59.87
CA GLU A 296 22.03 -42.09 -59.90
C GLU A 296 21.60 -40.76 -59.26
N ASN A 297 21.95 -40.59 -57.99
CA ASN A 297 23.06 -39.73 -57.53
C ASN A 297 22.85 -39.29 -56.08
N VAL A 298 23.62 -39.86 -55.13
CA VAL A 298 24.33 -39.21 -54.01
C VAL A 298 24.88 -40.32 -53.10
N LYS A 299 26.16 -40.19 -52.73
CA LYS A 299 26.94 -41.09 -51.87
C LYS A 299 26.25 -41.33 -50.52
N GLU A 300 25.89 -42.57 -50.21
CA GLU A 300 25.70 -43.02 -48.82
C GLU A 300 26.35 -44.41 -48.64
N VAL A 301 27.47 -44.43 -47.90
CA VAL A 301 27.99 -45.65 -47.29
C VAL A 301 27.09 -45.97 -46.09
N LYS A 302 26.16 -46.90 -46.29
CA LYS A 302 25.26 -47.44 -45.26
C LYS A 302 26.05 -48.45 -44.41
N LEU A 303 26.28 -48.17 -43.13
CA LEU A 303 26.80 -49.16 -42.17
C LEU A 303 25.72 -49.53 -41.13
N GLU A 304 25.17 -50.72 -41.37
CA GLU A 304 24.75 -51.80 -40.46
C GLU A 304 23.65 -51.64 -39.38
N PRO A 305 22.82 -52.70 -39.18
CA PRO A 305 21.71 -52.69 -38.23
C PRO A 305 22.18 -52.84 -36.78
N LEU A 306 21.69 -51.96 -35.90
CA LEU A 306 21.94 -51.98 -34.46
C LEU A 306 21.09 -53.07 -33.78
N PHE A 307 21.70 -54.16 -33.32
CA PHE A 307 21.04 -55.13 -32.45
C PHE A 307 21.02 -54.63 -30.99
N LYS A 308 19.87 -54.81 -30.31
CA LYS A 308 19.76 -54.53 -28.88
C LYS A 308 20.59 -55.53 -28.07
N LEU A 309 21.24 -55.07 -27.00
CA LEU A 309 22.10 -55.90 -26.14
C LEU A 309 21.39 -57.16 -25.64
N GLN A 310 20.11 -57.07 -25.28
CA GLN A 310 19.30 -58.23 -24.84
C GLN A 310 19.18 -59.33 -25.91
N VAL A 311 19.14 -58.96 -27.18
CA VAL A 311 19.10 -59.93 -28.29
C VAL A 311 20.46 -60.64 -28.38
N LEU A 312 21.56 -59.88 -28.27
CA LEU A 312 22.92 -60.42 -28.28
C LEU A 312 23.17 -61.33 -27.07
N GLU A 313 22.74 -60.91 -25.89
CA GLU A 313 22.76 -61.70 -24.65
C GLU A 313 22.00 -63.01 -24.83
N THR A 314 20.76 -62.96 -25.30
CA THR A 314 19.96 -64.18 -25.50
C THR A 314 20.63 -65.11 -26.52
N ALA A 315 21.09 -64.57 -27.64
CA ALA A 315 21.63 -65.35 -28.74
C ALA A 315 23.05 -65.90 -28.48
N THR A 316 23.79 -65.30 -27.54
CA THR A 316 25.08 -65.79 -27.03
C THR A 316 24.95 -66.56 -25.71
N GLN A 317 23.74 -66.70 -25.17
CA GLN A 317 23.46 -67.24 -23.82
C GLN A 317 24.25 -66.48 -22.73
N ASN A 318 24.08 -65.17 -22.67
CA ASN A 318 24.81 -64.24 -21.80
C ASN A 318 26.33 -64.33 -21.96
N PHE A 319 26.82 -64.39 -23.21
CA PHE A 319 28.26 -64.48 -23.51
C PHE A 319 28.96 -65.64 -22.81
N HIS A 320 28.27 -66.78 -22.72
CA HIS A 320 28.81 -67.97 -22.05
C HIS A 320 30.08 -68.47 -22.75
N ILE A 321 31.09 -68.88 -21.97
CA ILE A 321 32.42 -69.23 -22.51
C ILE A 321 32.38 -70.43 -23.47
N SER A 322 31.39 -71.32 -23.34
CA SER A 322 31.17 -72.43 -24.28
C SER A 322 30.81 -71.99 -25.69
N ASN A 323 30.27 -70.77 -25.84
CA ASN A 323 29.95 -70.18 -27.13
C ASN A 323 31.10 -69.31 -27.66
N MET A 324 32.21 -69.19 -26.92
CA MET A 324 33.36 -68.40 -27.35
C MET A 324 34.19 -69.16 -28.39
N LEU A 325 34.40 -68.54 -29.55
CA LEU A 325 35.21 -69.09 -30.64
C LEU A 325 36.69 -68.74 -30.49
N GLY A 326 37.02 -67.63 -29.82
CA GLY A 326 38.39 -67.23 -29.53
C GLY A 326 38.51 -65.80 -28.99
N GLN A 327 39.66 -65.48 -28.39
CA GLN A 327 40.01 -64.11 -27.96
C GLN A 327 41.30 -63.65 -28.64
N GLY A 328 41.29 -62.45 -29.19
CA GLY A 328 42.48 -61.79 -29.70
C GLY A 328 42.60 -60.35 -29.18
N GLY A 329 43.58 -59.61 -29.70
CA GLY A 329 43.84 -58.20 -29.32
C GLY A 329 42.69 -57.23 -29.64
N PHE A 330 41.70 -57.66 -30.41
CA PHE A 330 40.53 -56.86 -30.79
C PHE A 330 39.22 -57.32 -30.09
N GLY A 331 39.30 -58.27 -29.15
CA GLY A 331 38.15 -58.73 -28.36
C GLY A 331 37.86 -60.22 -28.45
N ALA A 332 36.81 -60.63 -27.75
CA ALA A 332 36.28 -62.00 -27.75
C ALA A 332 35.23 -62.17 -28.84
N VAL A 333 35.33 -63.27 -29.58
CA VAL A 333 34.37 -63.64 -30.64
C VAL A 333 33.50 -64.77 -30.13
N TYR A 334 32.17 -64.59 -30.20
CA TYR A 334 31.19 -65.59 -29.78
C TYR A 334 30.40 -66.12 -30.97
N ARG A 335 30.08 -67.41 -30.93
CA ARG A 335 29.09 -68.04 -31.78
C ARG A 335 27.69 -67.63 -31.31
N VAL A 336 26.85 -67.24 -32.24
CA VAL A 336 25.48 -66.81 -32.00
C VAL A 336 24.53 -67.77 -32.71
N SER A 337 23.41 -68.13 -32.07
CA SER A 337 22.26 -68.75 -32.77
C SER A 337 21.07 -67.82 -32.64
N LEU A 338 20.68 -67.22 -33.77
CA LEU A 338 19.45 -66.44 -33.86
C LEU A 338 18.31 -67.42 -34.16
N LEU A 339 17.35 -67.52 -33.25
CA LEU A 339 16.08 -68.19 -33.53
C LEU A 339 15.32 -67.30 -34.53
N ASN A 340 14.91 -67.87 -35.67
CA ASN A 340 14.13 -67.16 -36.68
C ASN A 340 12.71 -66.87 -36.20
#